data_AF-A0A1S0TIA3-F1
#
_entry.id   AF-A0A1S0TIA3-F1
#
_cell.length_a   1.000
_cell.length_b   1.000
_cell.length_c   1.000
_cell.angle_alpha   90.00
_cell.angle_beta   90.00
_cell.angle_gamma   90.00
#
_symmetry.space_group_name_H-M   'P 1'
#
loop_
_entity.id
_entity.type
_entity.pdbx_description
1 polymer ?
#
loop_
_entity_poly.entity_id
_entity_poly.type
_entity_poly.pdbx_seq_one_letter_code
_entity_poly.pdbx_strand_id
1 'polypeptide(L)'
;MKRCRNEKIKWFSSKLLSVLWKHIICGILTSEVHCTRITPIQGNVANMDDSGKRIQEITTTVADLTLKETLCLNFSDGMRTQIHTIEYVRMEQQFPISASYKFGIPVITTTCICDCAGAEQYCSMDEYKYK
;
A
#
# COMPACT_ATOMS: atom_id res chain seq x y z
N MET A 1 -6.97 -15.94 -7.23
CA MET A 1 -6.95 -17.37 -6.84
C MET A 1 -5.64 -17.65 -6.09
N LYS A 2 -5.64 -17.58 -4.76
CA LYS A 2 -4.47 -17.96 -3.95
C LYS A 2 -4.82 -19.17 -3.11
N ARG A 3 -4.14 -20.28 -3.41
CA ARG A 3 -4.24 -21.58 -2.74
C ARG A 3 -3.33 -21.54 -1.52
N CYS A 4 -3.89 -21.54 -0.31
CA CYS A 4 -3.10 -21.66 0.91
C CYS A 4 -2.62 -23.12 1.07
N ARG A 5 -1.31 -23.35 0.91
CA ARG A 5 -0.62 -24.61 1.17
C ARG A 5 -0.06 -24.56 2.59
N ASN A 6 -0.40 -25.56 3.42
CA ASN A 6 0.11 -25.72 4.78
C ASN A 6 1.52 -26.33 4.74
N GLU A 7 2.53 -25.64 5.25
CA GLU A 7 3.80 -26.25 5.65
C GLU A 7 4.01 -26.10 7.16
N LYS A 8 4.16 -27.23 7.85
CA LYS A 8 4.53 -27.31 9.26
C LYS A 8 6.05 -27.19 9.36
N ILE A 9 6.55 -26.13 9.97
CA ILE A 9 7.94 -26.06 10.46
C ILE A 9 7.88 -26.02 11.99
N LYS A 10 8.30 -27.14 12.60
CA LYS A 10 8.63 -27.25 14.03
C LYS A 10 10.01 -26.64 14.23
N TRP A 11 10.19 -25.70 15.16
CA TRP A 11 11.42 -25.59 15.95
C TRP A 11 11.15 -24.87 17.28
N PHE A 12 11.91 -25.31 18.28
CA PHE A 12 11.87 -25.01 19.71
C PHE A 12 11.99 -23.52 20.07
N SER A 13 11.18 -23.03 21.01
CA SER A 13 11.63 -22.38 22.26
C SER A 13 10.43 -21.85 23.05
N SER A 14 10.30 -22.32 24.28
CA SER A 14 9.23 -22.04 25.23
C SER A 14 9.45 -20.68 25.91
N LYS A 15 8.58 -19.70 25.63
CA LYS A 15 8.14 -18.55 26.49
C LYS A 15 7.86 -17.22 25.76
N LEU A 16 7.59 -17.20 24.45
CA LEU A 16 7.22 -15.95 23.77
C LEU A 16 6.09 -16.13 22.72
N LEU A 17 5.01 -16.82 23.09
CA LEU A 17 4.00 -17.30 22.13
C LEU A 17 2.57 -16.75 22.34
N SER A 18 2.37 -15.71 23.14
CA SER A 18 1.02 -15.17 23.41
C SER A 18 0.66 -13.87 22.69
N VAL A 19 1.55 -13.23 21.92
CA VAL A 19 1.30 -11.87 21.39
C VAL A 19 1.11 -11.80 19.87
N LEU A 20 1.37 -12.86 19.10
CA LEU A 20 1.34 -12.81 17.63
C LEU A 20 0.20 -13.60 16.94
N TRP A 21 -0.81 -14.05 17.69
CA TRP A 21 -1.94 -14.80 17.12
C TRP A 21 -3.20 -13.96 16.81
N LYS A 22 -3.07 -12.64 16.70
CA LYS A 22 -4.16 -11.78 16.25
C LYS A 22 -3.75 -11.07 14.97
N HIS A 23 -4.14 -11.64 13.83
CA HIS A 23 -4.63 -10.96 12.64
C HIS A 23 -4.64 -11.94 11.45
N ILE A 24 -5.55 -12.92 11.52
CA ILE A 24 -6.15 -13.48 10.30
C ILE A 24 -7.62 -13.09 10.38
N ILE A 25 -7.91 -11.83 10.06
CA ILE A 25 -9.29 -11.41 9.78
C ILE A 25 -9.53 -11.83 8.32
N CYS A 26 -9.89 -13.10 8.13
CA CYS A 26 -10.67 -13.47 6.97
C CYS A 26 -12.07 -12.92 7.25
N GLY A 27 -12.34 -11.70 6.77
CA GLY A 27 -13.66 -11.11 6.88
C GLY A 27 -14.64 -11.99 6.12
N ILE A 28 -15.58 -12.59 6.84
CA ILE A 28 -16.85 -13.02 6.23
C ILE A 28 -17.49 -11.71 5.76
N LEU A 29 -17.75 -11.59 4.47
CA LEU A 29 -18.39 -10.41 3.90
C LEU A 29 -19.86 -10.40 4.36
N THR A 30 -20.11 -9.78 5.51
CA THR A 30 -21.43 -9.67 6.15
C THR A 30 -22.23 -8.46 5.66
N SER A 31 -21.78 -7.81 4.59
CA SER A 31 -22.49 -6.68 3.96
C SER A 31 -22.96 -7.06 2.57
N GLU A 32 -24.20 -6.69 2.25
CA GLU A 32 -24.73 -6.72 0.89
C GLU A 32 -23.77 -5.95 -0.03
N VAL A 33 -23.12 -6.67 -0.95
CA VAL A 33 -22.13 -6.08 -1.87
C VAL A 33 -22.88 -5.44 -3.03
N HIS A 34 -22.68 -4.15 -3.24
CA HIS A 34 -23.22 -3.47 -4.41
C HIS A 34 -22.42 -3.90 -5.65
N CYS A 35 -23.10 -4.48 -6.65
CA CYS A 35 -22.49 -4.83 -7.93
C CYS A 35 -22.75 -3.71 -8.95
N THR A 36 -21.69 -3.08 -9.45
CA THR A 36 -21.81 -2.05 -10.48
C THR A 36 -22.23 -2.69 -11.80
N ARG A 37 -23.16 -2.05 -12.52
CA ARG A 37 -23.57 -2.48 -13.86
C ARG A 37 -22.48 -2.12 -14.88
N ILE A 38 -21.80 -3.13 -15.40
CA ILE A 38 -20.70 -2.98 -16.36
C ILE A 38 -21.07 -3.68 -17.67
N THR A 39 -20.68 -3.11 -18.81
CA THR A 39 -20.80 -3.74 -20.13
C THR A 39 -19.49 -4.49 -20.45
N PRO A 40 -19.45 -5.82 -20.30
CA PRO A 40 -18.23 -6.58 -20.56
C PRO A 40 -17.97 -6.71 -22.06
N ILE A 41 -16.70 -6.74 -22.43
CA ILE A 41 -16.22 -7.07 -23.76
C ILE A 41 -15.73 -8.52 -23.71
N GLN A 42 -16.27 -9.38 -24.58
CA GLN A 42 -15.82 -10.77 -24.70
C GLN A 42 -14.90 -10.92 -25.91
N GLY A 43 -13.79 -11.62 -25.73
CA GLY A 43 -12.84 -11.95 -26.78
C GLY A 43 -12.45 -13.42 -26.70
N ASN A 44 -11.80 -13.92 -27.76
CA ASN A 44 -11.22 -15.24 -27.78
C ASN A 44 -9.71 -15.12 -27.97
N VAL A 45 -8.96 -15.89 -27.19
CA VAL A 45 -7.51 -16.04 -27.30
C VAL A 45 -7.24 -17.46 -27.76
N ALA A 46 -6.57 -17.60 -28.90
CA ALA A 46 -6.15 -18.90 -29.41
C ALA A 46 -4.67 -19.13 -29.10
N ASN A 47 -4.36 -20.28 -28.53
CA ASN A 47 -3.00 -20.78 -28.40
C ASN A 47 -2.66 -21.61 -29.65
N MET A 48 -1.49 -21.37 -30.24
CA MET A 48 -1.03 -22.02 -31.47
C MET A 48 0.21 -22.87 -31.19
N ASP A 49 0.37 -23.99 -31.92
CA ASP A 49 1.62 -24.75 -31.91
C ASP A 49 2.71 -24.07 -32.76
N ASP A 50 3.91 -24.61 -32.73
CA ASP A 50 5.05 -24.17 -33.56
C ASP A 50 4.77 -24.27 -35.08
N SER A 51 3.71 -24.99 -35.48
CA SER A 51 3.24 -25.11 -36.87
C SER A 51 2.11 -24.11 -37.20
N GLY A 52 1.72 -23.23 -36.27
CA GLY A 52 0.66 -22.24 -36.44
C GLY A 52 -0.76 -22.79 -36.34
N LYS A 53 -0.95 -24.06 -35.95
CA LYS A 53 -2.26 -24.68 -35.75
C LYS A 53 -2.81 -24.34 -34.37
N ARG A 54 -4.08 -23.96 -34.32
CA ARG A 54 -4.79 -23.62 -33.07
C ARG A 54 -4.97 -24.89 -32.23
N ILE A 55 -4.35 -24.94 -31.06
CA ILE A 55 -4.43 -26.08 -30.12
C ILE A 55 -5.53 -25.84 -29.08
N GLN A 56 -5.69 -24.59 -28.63
CA GLN A 56 -6.61 -24.26 -27.54
C GLN A 56 -7.22 -22.89 -27.79
N GLU A 57 -8.52 -22.74 -27.50
CA GLU A 57 -9.22 -21.47 -27.55
C GLU A 57 -9.78 -21.15 -26.16
N ILE A 58 -9.46 -19.96 -25.65
CA ILE A 58 -9.82 -19.48 -24.33
C ILE A 58 -10.67 -18.22 -24.51
N THR A 59 -11.89 -18.22 -23.99
CA THR A 59 -12.71 -17.00 -23.95
C THR A 59 -12.21 -16.10 -22.82
N THR A 60 -11.99 -14.83 -23.13
CA THR A 60 -11.57 -13.78 -22.22
C THR A 60 -12.69 -12.75 -22.06
N THR A 61 -12.83 -12.19 -20.86
CA THR A 61 -13.77 -11.12 -20.57
C THR A 61 -13.01 -9.93 -20.01
N VAL A 62 -13.19 -8.78 -20.64
CA VAL A 62 -12.59 -7.50 -20.28
C VAL A 62 -13.69 -6.58 -19.77
N ALA A 63 -13.43 -5.88 -18.68
CA ALA A 63 -14.37 -4.95 -18.07
C ALA A 63 -13.57 -3.77 -17.51
N ASP A 64 -14.04 -2.57 -17.79
CA ASP A 64 -13.47 -1.35 -17.22
C ASP A 64 -14.11 -1.06 -15.87
N LEU A 65 -13.28 -0.70 -14.89
CA LEU A 65 -13.70 -0.35 -13.53
C LEU A 65 -13.23 1.05 -13.17
N THR A 66 -14.14 1.86 -12.68
CA THR A 66 -13.82 3.16 -12.07
C THR A 66 -13.52 3.01 -10.57
N LEU A 67 -12.91 4.03 -9.98
CA LEU A 67 -12.50 3.99 -8.58
C LEU A 67 -13.72 3.76 -7.67
N LYS A 68 -13.60 2.84 -6.70
CA LYS A 68 -14.67 2.38 -5.78
C LYS A 68 -15.80 1.57 -6.42
N GLU A 69 -15.71 1.20 -7.69
CA GLU A 69 -16.65 0.25 -8.27
C GLU A 69 -16.33 -1.19 -7.87
N THR A 70 -17.37 -2.03 -7.88
CA THR A 70 -17.26 -3.45 -7.58
C THR A 70 -17.85 -4.29 -8.71
N LEU A 71 -17.01 -5.15 -9.29
CA LEU A 71 -17.38 -6.15 -10.27
C LEU A 71 -17.79 -7.45 -9.57
N CYS A 72 -18.94 -8.00 -9.95
CA CYS A 72 -19.42 -9.29 -9.47
C CYS A 72 -19.43 -10.30 -10.61
N LEU A 73 -18.77 -11.44 -10.42
CA LEU A 73 -18.66 -12.52 -11.39
C LEU A 73 -19.29 -13.79 -10.82
N ASN A 74 -20.17 -14.41 -11.57
CA ASN A 74 -20.77 -15.69 -11.20
C ASN A 74 -20.11 -16.80 -12.00
N PHE A 75 -19.31 -17.64 -11.33
CA PHE A 75 -18.73 -18.84 -11.93
C PHE A 75 -19.54 -20.07 -11.52
N SER A 76 -19.99 -20.83 -12.51
CA SER A 76 -20.69 -22.10 -12.31
C SER A 76 -19.84 -23.23 -12.88
N ASP A 77 -19.39 -24.13 -12.01
CA ASP A 77 -18.62 -25.34 -12.38
C ASP A 77 -19.53 -26.59 -12.37
N GLY A 78 -20.80 -26.42 -12.72
CA GLY A 78 -21.82 -27.48 -12.77
C GLY A 78 -22.31 -28.00 -11.42
N MET A 79 -21.46 -28.06 -10.38
CA MET A 79 -21.81 -28.55 -9.03
C MET A 79 -22.05 -27.44 -8.00
N ARG A 80 -21.43 -26.26 -8.18
CA ARG A 80 -21.50 -25.15 -7.23
C ARG A 80 -21.46 -23.82 -7.96
N THR A 81 -22.32 -22.90 -7.55
CA THR A 81 -22.25 -21.51 -7.95
C THR A 81 -21.41 -20.75 -6.92
N GLN A 82 -20.43 -19.98 -7.38
CA GLN A 82 -19.61 -19.12 -6.54
C GLN A 82 -19.61 -17.71 -7.11
N ILE A 83 -20.00 -16.74 -6.27
CA ILE A 83 -19.95 -15.32 -6.62
C ILE A 83 -18.59 -14.78 -6.17
N HIS A 84 -17.85 -14.25 -7.13
CA HIS A 84 -16.58 -13.56 -6.90
C HIS A 84 -16.79 -12.06 -7.03
N THR A 85 -16.21 -11.30 -6.10
CA THR A 85 -16.31 -9.84 -6.08
C THR A 85 -14.92 -9.22 -6.20
N ILE A 86 -14.75 -8.28 -7.12
CA ILE A 86 -13.50 -7.54 -7.34
C ILE A 86 -13.82 -6.05 -7.16
N GLU A 87 -13.21 -5.41 -6.17
CA GLU A 87 -13.41 -3.99 -5.88
C GLU A 87 -12.17 -3.17 -6.25
N TYR A 88 -12.36 -2.03 -6.92
CA TYR A 88 -11.30 -1.05 -7.11
C TYR A 88 -11.15 -0.17 -5.85
N VAL A 89 -10.43 -0.69 -4.86
CA VAL A 89 -10.31 -0.09 -3.52
C VAL A 89 -9.62 1.28 -3.51
N ARG A 90 -8.46 1.42 -4.16
CA ARG A 90 -7.66 2.66 -4.12
C ARG A 90 -6.67 2.75 -5.27
N MET A 91 -6.38 3.98 -5.67
CA MET A 91 -5.30 4.33 -6.60
C MET A 91 -4.21 5.07 -5.82
N GLU A 92 -3.00 4.52 -5.79
CA GLU A 92 -1.87 5.09 -5.07
C GLU A 92 -0.78 5.51 -6.05
N GLN A 93 -0.25 6.73 -5.87
CA GLN A 93 0.89 7.21 -6.62
C GLN A 93 2.15 7.09 -5.76
N GLN A 94 3.12 6.30 -6.22
CA GLN A 94 4.40 6.15 -5.55
C GLN A 94 5.38 7.20 -6.07
N PHE A 95 5.81 8.10 -5.19
CA PHE A 95 6.82 9.10 -5.51
C PHE A 95 8.17 8.70 -4.92
N PRO A 96 9.26 8.72 -5.70
CA PRO A 96 10.59 8.46 -5.17
C PRO A 96 11.04 9.62 -4.27
N ILE A 97 11.57 9.29 -3.09
CA ILE A 97 12.16 10.29 -2.17
C ILE A 97 13.62 10.50 -2.58
N SER A 98 13.94 11.65 -3.15
CA SER A 98 15.31 12.01 -3.56
C SER A 98 16.15 12.57 -2.41
N ALA A 99 15.51 13.23 -1.44
CA ALA A 99 16.16 13.76 -0.25
C ALA A 99 15.16 13.81 0.90
N SER A 100 15.66 13.60 2.13
CA SER A 100 14.89 13.72 3.35
C SER A 100 15.80 14.26 4.45
N TYR A 101 15.35 15.30 5.13
CA TYR A 101 16.02 15.82 6.32
C TYR A 101 14.97 16.18 7.37
N LYS A 102 15.37 16.11 8.64
CA LYS A 102 14.54 16.54 9.76
C LYS A 102 15.00 17.93 10.17
N PHE A 103 14.07 18.86 10.35
CA PHE A 103 14.35 20.14 10.94
C PHE A 103 13.36 20.41 12.07
N GLY A 104 13.84 21.12 13.09
CA GLY A 104 13.00 21.63 14.16
C GLY A 104 12.69 23.10 13.92
N ILE A 105 11.66 23.60 14.60
CA ILE A 105 11.38 25.04 14.67
C ILE A 105 12.15 25.59 15.88
N PRO A 106 13.17 26.45 15.70
CA PRO A 106 13.91 26.99 16.83
C PRO A 106 13.10 28.08 17.53
N VAL A 107 13.20 28.12 18.86
CA VAL A 107 12.81 29.29 19.65
C VAL A 107 14.09 30.08 19.92
N ILE A 108 14.16 31.29 19.37
CA ILE A 108 15.35 32.14 19.47
C ILE A 108 15.09 33.18 20.56
N THR A 109 15.93 33.18 21.59
CA THR A 109 15.97 34.22 22.62
C THR A 109 17.28 34.95 22.51
N THR A 110 17.23 36.28 22.33
CA THR A 110 18.42 37.12 22.24
C THR A 110 18.61 37.92 23.52
N THR A 111 19.85 37.99 23.99
CA THR A 111 20.25 38.81 25.15
C THR A 111 21.44 39.66 24.74
N CYS A 112 21.35 40.97 24.97
CA CYS A 112 22.40 41.92 24.61
C CYS A 112 22.96 42.59 25.86
N ILE A 113 24.26 42.86 25.85
CA ILE A 113 24.96 43.73 26.81
C ILE A 113 25.41 45.00 26.08
N CYS A 114 25.57 46.10 26.81
CA CYS A 114 25.99 47.38 26.26
C CYS A 114 27.01 48.02 27.20
N ASP A 115 28.12 48.48 26.64
CA ASP A 115 29.13 49.24 27.38
C ASP A 115 28.87 50.73 27.25
N CYS A 116 28.93 51.46 28.37
CA CYS A 116 28.96 52.91 28.37
C CYS A 116 30.38 53.41 28.07
N ALA A 117 30.49 54.60 27.47
CA ALA A 117 31.79 55.23 27.23
C ALA A 117 32.56 55.42 28.55
N GLY A 118 33.73 54.79 28.66
CA GLY A 118 34.61 54.85 29.84
C GLY A 118 34.38 53.76 30.89
N ALA A 119 33.47 52.80 30.66
CA ALA A 119 33.35 51.59 31.48
C ALA A 119 34.42 50.54 31.10
N GLU A 120 34.56 49.48 31.91
CA GLU A 120 35.31 48.28 31.49
C GLU A 120 34.72 47.72 30.20
N GLN A 121 35.58 47.27 29.29
CA GLN A 121 35.18 46.85 27.94
C GLN A 121 34.71 45.38 27.96
N TYR A 122 33.42 45.16 28.15
CA TYR A 122 32.77 43.83 28.11
C TYR A 122 32.24 43.47 26.72
N CYS A 123 32.04 44.44 25.84
CA CYS A 123 31.50 44.28 24.50
C CYS A 123 32.60 44.56 23.46
N SER A 124 33.43 43.54 23.15
CA SER A 124 34.50 43.62 22.15
C SER A 124 34.19 42.83 20.88
N MET A 125 34.66 43.32 19.73
CA MET A 125 34.47 42.63 18.43
C MET A 125 35.19 41.27 18.39
N ASP A 126 36.37 41.19 19.01
CA ASP A 126 37.16 39.95 19.07
C ASP A 126 36.46 38.86 19.90
N GLU A 127 35.58 39.27 20.82
CA GLU A 127 34.88 38.34 21.70
C GLU A 127 33.57 37.81 21.10
N TYR A 128 32.74 38.64 20.45
CA TYR A 128 31.36 38.27 20.08
C TYR A 128 31.12 38.08 18.58
N LYS A 129 32.06 38.44 17.69
CA LYS A 129 31.85 38.34 16.24
C LYS A 129 32.08 36.90 15.75
N TYR A 130 31.05 36.30 15.14
CA TYR A 130 31.07 34.94 14.55
C TYR A 130 31.36 33.78 15.54
N LYS A 131 31.08 33.99 16.83
CA LYS A 131 31.00 32.93 17.83
C LYS A 131 29.56 32.54 18.07
#